data_AF-A0A3S0PCE4-F1
#
_entry.id   AF-A0A3S0PCE4-F1
#
_cell.length_a   1.000
_cell.length_b   1.000
_cell.length_c   1.000
_cell.angle_alpha   90.00
_cell.angle_beta   90.00
_cell.angle_gamma   90.00
#
_symmetry.space_group_name_H-M   'P 1'
#
loop_
_entity.id
_entity.type
_entity.pdbx_description
1 polymer ?
#
loop_
_entity_poly.entity_id
_entity_poly.type
_entity_poly.pdbx_seq_one_letter_code
_entity_poly.pdbx_strand_id
1 'polypeptide(L)'
;MKQRMNILCIVILIFMVAMALSQFTDLFYSTDNSSLMLPVCVTPTHIGDDNMVTLTDGNTGSDVRVWVKEVMLESTLLESKKGEVMKLIFMLPISVISLVTWFIFIIYLIRFVVAINKGKVFTWKTIRLLRTAGWAALISSVSMIAVAFYEVYAPSMLFVPQGYIYNYSYAIMQLPSLLPGLLLLLMAQIFGIGVKQKEELEQVV
;
A
#
# COMPACT_ATOMS: atom_id res chain seq x y z
N MET A 1 9.33 -38.85 12.28
CA MET A 1 9.92 -38.22 11.07
C MET A 1 9.38 -36.79 10.95
N LYS A 2 9.80 -35.89 11.84
CA LYS A 2 10.88 -34.92 11.64
C LYS A 2 10.67 -33.98 10.45
N GLN A 3 9.63 -33.15 10.58
CA GLN A 3 9.63 -31.68 10.36
C GLN A 3 10.61 -31.17 9.29
N ARG A 4 10.52 -31.65 8.06
CA ARG A 4 11.03 -30.90 6.90
C ARG A 4 9.98 -29.87 6.55
N MET A 5 9.92 -28.81 7.36
CA MET A 5 9.15 -27.63 7.04
C MET A 5 9.69 -27.12 5.70
N ASN A 6 8.84 -26.97 4.68
CA ASN A 6 9.28 -26.72 3.33
C ASN A 6 9.92 -25.32 3.29
N ILE A 7 11.25 -25.25 3.38
CA ILE A 7 12.04 -24.02 3.60
C ILE A 7 11.62 -22.94 2.62
N LEU A 8 11.36 -23.32 1.37
CA LEU A 8 10.85 -22.43 0.32
C LEU A 8 9.55 -21.71 0.70
N CYS A 9 8.60 -22.41 1.32
CA CYS A 9 7.30 -21.86 1.72
C CYS A 9 7.44 -20.87 2.90
N ILE A 10 8.39 -21.11 3.80
CA ILE A 10 8.71 -20.20 4.91
C ILE A 10 9.43 -18.97 4.39
N VAL A 11 10.38 -19.13 3.46
CA VAL A 11 11.08 -18.01 2.81
C VAL A 11 10.08 -17.13 2.05
N ILE A 12 9.14 -17.72 1.31
CA ILE A 12 8.05 -16.98 0.64
C ILE A 12 7.16 -16.28 1.65
N LEU A 13 6.82 -16.92 2.77
CA LEU A 13 6.03 -16.29 3.83
C LEU A 13 6.78 -15.11 4.48
N ILE A 14 8.06 -15.27 4.80
CA ILE A 14 8.90 -14.20 5.35
C ILE A 14 9.01 -13.05 4.34
N PHE A 15 9.22 -13.35 3.05
CA PHE A 15 9.30 -12.34 2.01
C PHE A 15 7.98 -11.59 1.81
N MET A 16 6.85 -12.30 1.78
CA MET A 16 5.52 -11.70 1.67
C MET A 16 5.16 -10.87 2.90
N VAL A 17 5.52 -11.34 4.10
CA VAL A 17 5.33 -10.59 5.34
C VAL A 17 6.26 -9.37 5.38
N ALA A 18 7.50 -9.48 4.92
CA ALA A 18 8.44 -8.35 4.84
C ALA A 18 7.97 -7.28 3.84
N MET A 19 7.48 -7.67 2.66
CA MET A 19 6.88 -6.75 1.69
C MET A 19 5.59 -6.11 2.21
N ALA A 20 4.78 -6.85 2.99
CA ALA A 20 3.58 -6.30 3.62
C ALA A 20 3.90 -5.38 4.81
N LEU A 21 5.02 -5.63 5.52
CA LEU A 21 5.52 -4.77 6.60
C LEU A 21 6.11 -3.46 6.07
N SER A 22 6.83 -3.49 4.93
CA SER A 22 7.39 -2.28 4.33
C SER A 22 6.30 -1.28 3.92
N GLN A 23 5.18 -1.79 3.41
CA GLN A 23 4.00 -0.96 3.09
C GLN A 23 3.40 -0.32 4.35
N PHE A 24 3.49 -0.98 5.50
CA PHE A 24 2.95 -0.48 6.76
C PHE A 24 3.86 0.53 7.45
N THR A 25 5.19 0.42 7.28
CA THR A 25 6.10 1.47 7.75
C THR A 25 5.73 2.81 7.12
N ASP A 26 5.40 2.88 5.83
CA ASP A 26 5.00 4.13 5.18
C ASP A 26 3.70 4.71 5.77
N LEU A 27 2.77 3.87 6.19
CA LEU A 27 1.51 4.27 6.85
C LEU A 27 1.75 4.89 8.24
N PHE A 28 2.65 4.30 9.04
CA PHE A 28 2.92 4.77 10.40
C PHE A 28 3.99 5.88 10.46
N TYR A 29 4.96 5.89 9.54
CA TYR A 29 5.94 6.98 9.44
C TYR A 29 5.30 8.29 8.98
N SER A 30 4.23 8.26 8.17
CA SER A 30 3.47 9.49 7.87
C SER A 30 2.66 10.00 9.07
N THR A 31 2.47 9.18 10.11
CA THR A 31 1.71 9.54 11.31
C THR A 31 2.60 10.14 12.41
N ASP A 32 3.93 10.08 12.28
CA ASP A 32 4.87 10.72 13.22
C ASP A 32 5.15 12.20 12.88
N ASN A 33 4.15 12.89 12.31
CA ASN A 33 4.18 14.34 12.18
C ASN A 33 3.77 14.98 13.51
N SER A 34 4.70 14.94 14.44
CA SER A 34 4.85 15.96 15.49
C SER A 34 5.20 17.35 14.90
N SER A 35 5.40 17.45 13.58
CA SER A 35 5.54 18.68 12.83
C SER A 35 4.18 19.17 12.32
N LEU A 36 3.89 20.46 12.57
CA LEU A 36 2.80 21.25 11.99
C LEU A 36 2.92 21.39 10.45
N MET A 37 3.53 20.44 9.73
CA MET A 37 3.88 20.58 8.32
C MET A 37 3.41 19.40 7.48
N LEU A 38 2.62 19.68 6.44
CA LEU A 38 2.13 18.71 5.48
C LEU A 38 2.99 18.76 4.20
N PRO A 39 3.72 17.68 3.85
CA PRO A 39 4.46 17.62 2.60
C PRO A 39 3.51 17.49 1.42
N VAL A 40 3.72 18.30 0.39
CA VAL A 40 2.95 18.28 -0.86
C VAL A 40 3.90 18.18 -2.04
N CYS A 41 3.82 17.07 -2.76
CA CYS A 41 4.56 16.86 -3.99
C CYS A 41 3.95 17.71 -5.12
N VAL A 42 4.78 18.56 -5.71
CA VAL A 42 4.42 19.41 -6.84
C VAL A 42 5.41 19.22 -7.99
N THR A 43 4.94 19.42 -9.21
CA THR A 43 5.75 19.40 -10.42
C THR A 43 5.54 20.71 -11.16
N PRO A 44 6.58 21.35 -11.69
CA PRO A 44 6.39 22.55 -12.49
C PRO A 44 5.56 22.23 -13.74
N THR A 45 4.67 23.15 -14.11
CA THR A 45 3.82 23.04 -15.32
C THR A 45 4.68 22.93 -16.59
N HIS A 46 5.82 23.60 -16.59
CA HIS A 46 6.84 23.50 -17.62
C HIS A 46 8.22 23.82 -17.03
N ILE A 47 9.25 23.26 -17.64
CA ILE A 47 10.65 23.49 -17.25
C ILE A 47 11.08 24.82 -17.88
N GLY A 48 10.80 25.91 -17.17
CA GLY A 48 11.16 27.28 -17.50
C GLY A 48 11.79 28.01 -16.32
N ASP A 49 12.47 29.11 -16.61
CA ASP A 49 13.11 30.00 -15.61
C ASP A 49 12.07 30.72 -14.72
N ASP A 50 10.83 30.82 -15.19
CA ASP A 50 9.69 31.47 -14.53
C ASP A 50 9.14 30.69 -13.33
N ASN A 51 9.34 29.38 -13.28
CA ASN A 51 8.92 28.53 -12.17
C ASN A 51 10.07 28.24 -11.18
N MET A 52 11.28 28.78 -11.41
CA MET A 52 12.41 28.55 -10.52
C MET A 52 12.31 29.37 -9.23
N VAL A 53 12.69 28.75 -8.12
CA VAL A 53 12.88 29.42 -6.83
C VAL A 53 14.37 29.64 -6.60
N THR A 54 14.75 30.84 -6.21
CA THR A 54 16.14 31.16 -5.87
C THR A 54 16.41 30.79 -4.41
N LEU A 55 17.41 29.95 -4.19
CA LEU A 55 17.95 29.62 -2.89
C LEU A 55 19.36 30.18 -2.77
N THR A 56 19.68 30.78 -1.64
CA THR A 56 21.06 31.23 -1.38
C THR A 56 21.85 30.08 -0.77
N ASP A 57 22.94 29.69 -1.43
CA ASP A 57 23.86 28.70 -0.90
C ASP A 57 24.58 29.25 0.34
N GLY A 58 24.36 28.63 1.50
CA GLY A 58 24.98 29.04 2.76
C GLY A 58 26.50 28.91 2.79
N ASN A 59 27.10 28.12 1.90
CA ASN A 59 28.55 27.93 1.84
C ASN A 59 29.26 28.96 0.94
N THR A 60 28.64 29.34 -0.18
CA THR A 60 29.25 30.26 -1.16
C THR A 60 28.62 31.65 -1.19
N GLY A 61 27.46 31.84 -0.55
CA GLY A 61 26.68 33.06 -0.63
C GLY A 61 26.08 33.33 -2.02
N SER A 62 26.13 32.33 -2.92
CA SER A 62 25.66 32.44 -4.30
C SER A 62 24.18 32.10 -4.39
N ASP A 63 23.46 32.81 -5.23
CA ASP A 63 22.07 32.50 -5.56
C ASP A 63 21.99 31.36 -6.59
N VAL A 64 21.37 30.25 -6.18
CA VAL A 64 21.14 29.07 -7.00
C VAL A 64 19.65 28.95 -7.31
N ARG A 65 19.30 28.87 -8.59
CA ARG A 65 17.91 28.69 -9.03
C ARG A 65 17.57 27.21 -9.11
N VAL A 66 16.47 26.80 -8.47
CA VAL A 66 16.03 25.39 -8.41
C VAL A 66 14.54 25.25 -8.69
N TRP A 67 14.12 24.08 -9.17
CA TRP A 67 12.70 23.70 -9.21
C TRP A 67 12.32 22.97 -7.93
N VAL A 68 11.17 23.31 -7.38
CA VAL A 68 10.68 22.70 -6.15
C VAL A 68 9.92 21.42 -6.49
N LYS A 69 10.30 20.31 -5.86
CA LYS A 69 9.61 19.02 -5.97
C LYS A 69 8.59 18.81 -4.85
N GLU A 70 8.86 19.38 -3.69
CA GLU A 70 8.08 19.15 -2.47
C GLU A 70 8.00 20.44 -1.67
N VAL A 71 6.79 20.81 -1.26
CA VAL A 71 6.51 21.99 -0.44
C VAL A 71 5.92 21.53 0.87
N MET A 72 6.43 22.03 1.98
CA MET A 72 5.86 21.79 3.31
C MET A 72 4.87 22.92 3.63
N LEU A 73 3.61 22.57 3.88
CA LEU A 73 2.57 23.52 4.24
C LEU A 73 2.31 23.49 5.74
N GLU A 74 2.20 24.66 6.35
CA GLU A 74 1.79 24.74 7.75
C GLU A 74 0.35 24.25 7.93
N SER A 75 0.14 23.30 8.84
CA SER A 75 -1.11 22.58 9.04
C SER A 75 -2.25 23.45 9.57
N THR A 76 -1.94 24.64 10.09
CA THR A 76 -2.93 25.64 10.53
C THR A 76 -3.83 26.13 9.38
N LEU A 77 -3.37 26.03 8.12
CA LEU A 77 -4.19 26.31 6.92
C LEU A 77 -5.16 25.16 6.57
N LEU A 78 -4.86 23.94 7.04
CA LEU A 78 -5.70 22.74 6.87
C LEU A 78 -6.75 22.57 7.97
N GLU A 79 -6.64 23.31 9.09
CA GLU A 79 -7.64 23.38 10.17
C GLU A 79 -8.92 24.15 9.78
N SER A 80 -9.30 24.09 8.50
CA SER A 80 -10.68 24.36 8.14
C SER A 80 -11.53 23.23 8.74
N LYS A 81 -12.54 23.58 9.56
CA LYS A 81 -13.50 22.63 10.17
C LYS A 81 -14.03 21.56 9.19
N LYS A 82 -14.07 21.85 7.88
CA LYS A 82 -14.46 20.90 6.83
C LYS A 82 -13.41 19.81 6.55
N GLY A 83 -12.12 20.14 6.60
CA GLY A 83 -11.00 19.23 6.35
C GLY A 83 -10.83 18.20 7.47
N GLU A 84 -10.93 18.63 8.73
CA GLU A 84 -10.91 17.73 9.90
C GLU A 84 -12.07 16.73 9.88
N VAL A 85 -13.28 17.20 9.57
CA VAL A 85 -14.48 16.37 9.49
C VAL A 85 -14.36 15.33 8.37
N MET A 86 -13.82 15.70 7.20
CA MET A 86 -13.58 14.73 6.12
C MET A 86 -12.53 13.68 6.49
N LYS A 87 -11.41 14.09 7.13
CA LYS A 87 -10.39 13.15 7.61
C LYS A 87 -10.97 12.15 8.60
N LEU A 88 -11.76 12.62 9.57
CA LEU A 88 -12.31 11.79 10.63
C LEU A 88 -13.40 10.84 10.12
N ILE A 89 -14.25 11.29 9.19
CA ILE A 89 -15.35 10.48 8.64
C ILE A 89 -14.87 9.47 7.60
N PHE A 90 -13.89 9.82 6.76
CA PHE A 90 -13.48 8.97 5.64
C PHE A 90 -12.13 8.28 5.82
N MET A 91 -11.08 8.97 6.26
CA MET A 91 -9.75 8.35 6.38
C MET A 91 -9.64 7.38 7.54
N LEU A 92 -10.18 7.76 8.71
CA LEU A 92 -10.08 6.95 9.91
C LEU A 92 -10.70 5.55 9.71
N PRO A 93 -11.94 5.38 9.22
CA PRO A 93 -12.47 4.04 8.98
C PRO A 93 -11.72 3.27 7.88
N ILE A 94 -11.25 3.94 6.81
CA ILE A 94 -10.46 3.29 5.75
C ILE A 94 -9.13 2.75 6.30
N SER A 95 -8.45 3.52 7.16
CA SER A 95 -7.21 3.10 7.80
C SER A 95 -7.42 1.90 8.74
N VAL A 96 -8.50 1.91 9.52
CA VAL A 96 -8.86 0.80 10.41
C VAL A 96 -9.22 -0.46 9.61
N ILE A 97 -9.97 -0.33 8.51
CA ILE A 97 -10.28 -1.44 7.61
C ILE A 97 -8.99 -2.03 7.02
N SER A 98 -8.07 -1.18 6.56
CA SER A 98 -6.77 -1.61 6.03
C SER A 98 -5.99 -2.40 7.08
N LEU A 99 -5.90 -1.90 8.31
CA LEU A 99 -5.22 -2.56 9.43
C LEU A 99 -5.87 -3.92 9.77
N VAL A 100 -7.19 -3.97 9.90
CA VAL A 100 -7.90 -5.22 10.23
C VAL A 100 -7.73 -6.26 9.11
N THR A 101 -7.88 -5.85 7.86
CA THR A 101 -7.72 -6.76 6.71
C THR A 101 -6.29 -7.26 6.56
N TRP A 102 -5.29 -6.46 6.93
CA TRP A 102 -3.90 -6.90 6.99
C TRP A 102 -3.64 -7.97 8.06
N PHE A 103 -4.18 -7.80 9.28
CA PHE A 103 -4.09 -8.84 10.30
C PHE A 103 -4.77 -10.15 9.85
N ILE A 104 -5.94 -10.04 9.22
CA ILE A 104 -6.64 -11.18 8.62
C ILE A 104 -5.74 -11.84 7.57
N PHE A 105 -5.13 -11.06 6.67
CA PHE A 105 -4.23 -11.56 5.65
C PHE A 105 -3.10 -12.43 6.26
N ILE A 106 -2.40 -11.92 7.27
CA ILE A 106 -1.30 -12.65 7.95
C ILE A 106 -1.81 -13.95 8.59
N ILE A 107 -2.91 -13.90 9.33
CA ILE A 107 -3.45 -15.08 10.02
C ILE A 107 -3.79 -16.18 9.01
N TYR A 108 -4.42 -15.83 7.89
CA TYR A 108 -4.81 -16.79 6.87
C TYR A 108 -3.60 -17.32 6.09
N LEU A 109 -2.58 -16.49 5.84
CA LEU A 109 -1.32 -16.92 5.22
C LEU A 109 -0.58 -17.94 6.10
N ILE A 110 -0.47 -17.69 7.41
CA ILE A 110 0.12 -18.63 8.37
C ILE A 110 -0.67 -19.94 8.39
N ARG A 111 -2.01 -19.88 8.47
CA ARG A 111 -2.87 -21.07 8.44
C ARG A 111 -2.70 -21.88 7.16
N PHE A 112 -2.55 -21.20 6.02
CA PHE A 112 -2.28 -21.82 4.73
C PHE A 112 -0.93 -22.56 4.71
N VAL A 113 0.15 -21.92 5.18
CA VAL A 113 1.48 -22.56 5.25
C VAL A 113 1.47 -23.75 6.21
N VAL A 114 0.79 -23.65 7.36
CA VAL A 114 0.61 -24.78 8.28
C VAL A 114 -0.18 -25.91 7.63
N ALA A 115 -1.19 -25.62 6.81
CA ALA A 115 -1.96 -26.64 6.09
C ALA A 115 -1.09 -27.37 5.06
N ILE A 116 -0.26 -26.64 4.30
CA ILE A 116 0.72 -27.22 3.36
C ILE A 116 1.72 -28.10 4.08
N ASN A 117 2.29 -27.64 5.20
CA ASN A 117 3.25 -28.40 6.00
C ASN A 117 2.67 -29.70 6.58
N LYS A 118 1.35 -29.75 6.79
CA LYS A 118 0.62 -30.96 7.19
C LYS A 118 0.27 -31.88 6.01
N GLY A 119 0.78 -31.61 4.81
CA GLY A 119 0.52 -32.37 3.59
C GLY A 119 -0.85 -32.11 2.96
N LYS A 120 -1.62 -31.13 3.44
CA LYS A 120 -2.98 -30.81 2.95
C LYS A 120 -2.92 -29.73 1.88
N VAL A 121 -2.23 -30.01 0.77
CA VAL A 121 -1.98 -29.03 -0.30
C VAL A 121 -3.22 -28.83 -1.18
N PHE A 122 -3.81 -29.92 -1.67
CA PHE A 122 -4.94 -29.90 -2.61
C PHE A 122 -6.26 -30.24 -1.89
N THR A 123 -6.73 -29.32 -1.06
CA THR A 123 -8.08 -29.43 -0.46
C THR A 123 -8.85 -28.13 -0.63
N TRP A 124 -10.17 -28.24 -0.76
CA TRP A 124 -11.08 -27.08 -0.77
C TRP A 124 -10.88 -26.14 0.42
N LYS A 125 -10.48 -26.69 1.58
CA LYS A 125 -10.16 -25.91 2.78
C LYS A 125 -8.94 -25.01 2.56
N THR A 126 -7.87 -25.55 1.98
CA THR A 126 -6.64 -24.80 1.67
C THR A 126 -6.89 -23.75 0.59
N ILE A 127 -7.72 -24.06 -0.42
CA ILE A 127 -8.14 -23.10 -1.46
C ILE A 127 -8.95 -21.94 -0.85
N ARG A 128 -9.87 -22.23 0.08
CA ARG A 128 -10.67 -21.19 0.74
C ARG A 128 -9.79 -20.27 1.60
N LEU A 129 -8.80 -20.82 2.30
CA LEU A 129 -7.82 -20.03 3.06
C LEU A 129 -7.05 -19.07 2.13
N LEU A 130 -6.59 -19.58 0.99
CA LEU A 130 -5.84 -18.81 0.00
C LEU A 130 -6.68 -17.70 -0.64
N ARG A 131 -7.96 -17.99 -0.95
CA ARG A 131 -8.91 -17.01 -1.47
C ARG A 131 -9.20 -15.90 -0.47
N THR A 132 -9.41 -16.23 0.80
CA THR A 132 -9.62 -15.23 1.86
C THR A 132 -8.38 -14.38 2.09
N ALA A 133 -7.18 -14.97 2.07
CA ALA A 133 -5.93 -14.22 2.14
C ALA A 133 -5.76 -13.26 0.96
N GLY A 134 -6.03 -13.71 -0.28
CA GLY A 134 -5.95 -12.86 -1.47
C GLY A 134 -6.91 -11.67 -1.43
N TRP A 135 -8.16 -11.88 -1.03
CA TRP A 135 -9.12 -10.77 -0.85
C TRP A 135 -8.73 -9.82 0.26
N ALA A 136 -8.26 -10.33 1.40
CA ALA A 136 -7.83 -9.51 2.52
C ALA A 136 -6.63 -8.61 2.12
N ALA A 137 -5.66 -9.16 1.39
CA ALA A 137 -4.53 -8.40 0.85
C ALA A 137 -5.00 -7.33 -0.16
N LEU A 138 -5.89 -7.68 -1.09
CA LEU A 138 -6.40 -6.70 -2.06
C LEU A 138 -7.14 -5.54 -1.40
N ILE A 139 -8.03 -5.82 -0.44
CA ILE A 139 -8.77 -4.78 0.26
C ILE A 139 -7.80 -3.85 1.00
N SER A 140 -6.82 -4.41 1.71
CA SER A 140 -5.78 -3.65 2.40
C SER A 140 -5.02 -2.73 1.44
N SER A 141 -4.54 -3.25 0.31
CA SER A 141 -3.77 -2.50 -0.69
C SER A 141 -4.60 -1.40 -1.37
N VAL A 142 -5.86 -1.69 -1.73
CA VAL A 142 -6.77 -0.68 -2.32
C VAL A 142 -7.04 0.45 -1.33
N SER A 143 -7.27 0.11 -0.05
CA SER A 143 -7.45 1.12 1.01
C SER A 143 -6.21 2.01 1.16
N MET A 144 -5.01 1.45 1.11
CA MET A 144 -3.76 2.24 1.15
C MET A 144 -3.59 3.16 -0.06
N ILE A 145 -3.85 2.65 -1.27
CA ILE A 145 -3.80 3.47 -2.49
C ILE A 145 -4.80 4.63 -2.38
N ALA A 146 -6.02 4.37 -1.91
CA ALA A 146 -7.03 5.41 -1.71
C ALA A 146 -6.58 6.48 -0.70
N VAL A 147 -5.90 6.08 0.37
CA VAL A 147 -5.28 7.00 1.34
C VAL A 147 -4.24 7.88 0.66
N ALA A 148 -3.31 7.30 -0.11
CA ALA A 148 -2.27 8.04 -0.82
C ALA A 148 -2.82 9.04 -1.85
N PHE A 149 -3.89 8.68 -2.56
CA PHE A 149 -4.58 9.62 -3.46
C PHE A 149 -5.23 10.77 -2.70
N TYR A 150 -5.84 10.50 -1.55
CA TYR A 150 -6.46 11.54 -0.73
C TYR A 150 -5.42 12.50 -0.13
N GLU A 151 -4.24 12.02 0.27
CA GLU A 151 -3.17 12.87 0.79
C GLU A 151 -2.71 13.93 -0.23
N VAL A 152 -2.71 13.61 -1.53
CA VAL A 152 -2.41 14.57 -2.60
C VAL A 152 -3.63 15.45 -2.92
N TYR A 153 -4.83 14.91 -2.80
CA TYR A 153 -6.07 15.62 -3.11
C TYR A 153 -6.48 16.65 -2.04
N ALA A 154 -6.30 16.37 -0.75
CA ALA A 154 -6.70 17.27 0.32
C ALA A 154 -6.04 18.67 0.25
N PRO A 155 -4.73 18.79 -0.02
CA PRO A 155 -4.08 20.08 -0.26
C PRO A 155 -4.59 20.81 -1.50
N SER A 156 -4.92 20.05 -2.56
CA SER A 156 -5.44 20.61 -3.82
C SER A 156 -6.78 21.33 -3.68
N MET A 157 -7.54 21.03 -2.62
CA MET A 157 -8.75 21.78 -2.29
C MET A 157 -8.48 23.13 -1.61
N LEU A 158 -7.31 23.31 -1.00
CA LEU A 158 -7.05 24.45 -0.11
C LEU A 158 -6.28 25.56 -0.81
N PHE A 159 -5.39 25.22 -1.73
CA PHE A 159 -4.66 26.19 -2.53
C PHE A 159 -4.32 25.63 -3.91
N VAL A 160 -3.98 26.50 -4.84
CA VAL A 160 -3.50 26.14 -6.18
C VAL A 160 -2.14 26.82 -6.36
N PRO A 161 -1.04 26.07 -6.45
CA PRO A 161 0.27 26.68 -6.64
C PRO A 161 0.39 27.23 -8.05
N GLN A 162 0.73 28.52 -8.19
CA GLN A 162 0.94 29.13 -9.50
C GLN A 162 2.20 28.55 -10.16
N GLY A 163 2.11 28.17 -11.44
CA GLY A 163 3.23 27.58 -12.18
C GLY A 163 3.52 26.10 -11.88
N TYR A 164 2.81 25.49 -10.93
CA TYR A 164 3.00 24.11 -10.50
C TYR A 164 1.70 23.31 -10.53
N ILE A 165 1.82 21.98 -10.66
CA ILE A 165 0.72 21.02 -10.61
C ILE A 165 0.97 20.01 -9.49
N TYR A 166 -0.11 19.48 -8.91
CA TYR A 166 -0.03 18.42 -7.91
C TYR A 166 0.48 17.12 -8.52
N ASN A 167 1.47 16.51 -7.87
CA ASN A 167 2.12 15.31 -8.35
C ASN A 167 1.54 14.05 -7.67
N TYR A 168 0.86 13.22 -8.47
CA TYR A 168 0.28 11.94 -8.04
C TYR A 168 1.22 10.74 -8.21
N SER A 169 2.48 10.94 -8.63
CA SER A 169 3.44 9.86 -8.85
C SER A 169 3.62 8.97 -7.62
N TYR A 170 3.60 9.54 -6.41
CA TYR A 170 3.67 8.76 -5.17
C TYR A 170 2.50 7.77 -5.06
N ALA A 171 1.26 8.23 -5.26
CA ALA A 171 0.08 7.38 -5.22
C ALA A 171 0.09 6.31 -6.34
N ILE A 172 0.56 6.67 -7.54
CA ILE A 172 0.71 5.74 -8.67
C ILE A 172 1.77 4.67 -8.39
N MET A 173 2.88 5.04 -7.73
CA MET A 173 3.93 4.10 -7.34
C MET A 173 3.47 3.06 -6.32
N GLN A 174 2.32 3.26 -5.66
CA GLN A 174 1.73 2.27 -4.78
C GLN A 174 0.91 1.19 -5.51
N LEU A 175 0.56 1.34 -6.78
CA LEU A 175 -0.23 0.35 -7.54
C LEU A 175 0.35 -1.09 -7.52
N PRO A 176 1.68 -1.32 -7.58
CA PRO A 176 2.26 -2.65 -7.47
C PRO A 176 1.94 -3.38 -6.15
N SER A 177 1.48 -2.67 -5.11
CA SER A 177 1.01 -3.27 -3.85
C SER A 177 -0.20 -4.20 -4.02
N LEU A 178 -0.91 -4.13 -5.14
CA LEU A 178 -2.02 -5.03 -5.49
C LEU A 178 -1.54 -6.43 -5.90
N LEU A 179 -0.30 -6.54 -6.36
CA LEU A 179 0.24 -7.74 -6.97
C LEU A 179 0.19 -8.97 -6.04
N PRO A 180 0.58 -8.89 -4.75
CA PRO A 180 0.50 -10.04 -3.84
C PRO A 180 -0.92 -10.59 -3.69
N GLY A 181 -1.93 -9.71 -3.59
CA GLY A 181 -3.33 -10.10 -3.50
C GLY A 181 -3.83 -10.79 -4.78
N LEU A 182 -3.50 -10.23 -5.95
CA LEU A 182 -3.83 -10.82 -7.25
C LEU A 182 -3.19 -12.20 -7.44
N LEU A 183 -1.90 -12.34 -7.11
CA LEU A 183 -1.17 -13.60 -7.23
C LEU A 183 -1.77 -14.70 -6.34
N LEU A 184 -2.19 -14.37 -5.12
CA LEU A 184 -2.84 -15.32 -4.22
C LEU A 184 -4.21 -15.77 -4.75
N LEU A 185 -5.00 -14.86 -5.31
CA LEU A 185 -6.28 -15.22 -5.93
C LEU A 185 -6.08 -16.10 -7.17
N LEU A 186 -5.09 -15.79 -8.00
CA LEU A 186 -4.71 -16.59 -9.16
C LEU A 186 -4.27 -18.01 -8.73
N MET A 187 -3.42 -18.11 -7.71
CA MET A 187 -3.02 -19.40 -7.15
C MET A 187 -4.21 -20.18 -6.56
N ALA A 188 -5.16 -19.51 -5.91
CA ALA A 188 -6.39 -20.15 -5.43
C ALA A 188 -7.25 -20.70 -6.56
N GLN A 189 -7.28 -20.03 -7.72
CA GLN A 189 -7.97 -20.49 -8.92
C GLN A 189 -7.29 -21.74 -9.51
N ILE A 190 -5.97 -21.68 -9.70
CA ILE A 190 -5.18 -22.81 -10.23
C ILE A 190 -5.33 -24.03 -9.33
N PHE A 191 -5.25 -23.86 -8.01
CA PHE A 191 -5.41 -24.97 -7.07
C PHE A 191 -6.84 -25.52 -7.08
N GLY A 192 -7.85 -24.66 -7.27
CA GLY A 192 -9.24 -25.07 -7.43
C GLY A 192 -9.46 -25.96 -8.65
N ILE A 193 -8.86 -25.60 -9.79
CA ILE A 193 -8.91 -26.41 -11.01
C ILE A 193 -8.22 -27.77 -10.78
N GLY A 194 -7.04 -27.75 -10.14
CA GLY A 194 -6.29 -28.98 -9.85
C GLY A 194 -7.03 -29.95 -8.90
N VAL A 195 -7.73 -29.43 -7.90
CA VAL A 195 -8.59 -30.27 -7.02
C VAL A 195 -9.75 -30.87 -7.79
N LYS A 196 -10.41 -30.09 -8.65
CA LYS A 196 -11.53 -30.58 -9.46
C LYS A 196 -11.10 -31.69 -10.42
N GLN A 197 -9.97 -31.52 -11.10
CA GLN A 197 -9.41 -32.54 -12.00
C GLN A 197 -9.06 -33.83 -11.25
N LYS A 198 -8.54 -33.71 -10.02
CA LYS A 198 -8.27 -34.88 -9.18
C LYS A 198 -9.56 -35.63 -8.81
N GLU A 199 -10.61 -34.92 -8.42
CA GLU A 199 -11.92 -35.52 -8.09
C GLU A 199 -12.54 -36.21 -9.32
N GLU A 200 -12.41 -35.62 -10.52
CA GLU A 200 -12.88 -36.23 -11.77
C GLU A 200 -12.11 -37.50 -12.12
N LEU A 201 -10.78 -37.53 -11.92
CA LEU A 201 -9.97 -38.74 -12.14
C LEU A 201 -10.29 -39.87 -11.16
N GLU A 202 -10.60 -39.54 -9.89
CA GLU A 202 -10.99 -40.54 -8.88
C GLU A 202 -12.38 -41.14 -9.12
N GLN A 203 -13.24 -40.50 -9.92
CA GLN A 203 -14.58 -41.02 -10.28
C GLN A 203 -14.59 -41.95 -11.49
N VAL A 204 -13.52 -41.94 -12.30
CA VAL A 204 -13.41 -42.73 -13.53
C VAL A 204 -12.69 -44.07 -13.30
N VAL A 205 -12.03 -44.23 -12.15
CA VAL A 205 -11.34 -45.47 -11.71
C VAL A 205 -12.24 -46.26 -10.78
#